data_AF-A0A2A7MY63-F1
#
_entry.id   AF-A0A2A7MY63-F1
#
_cell.length_a   1.000
_cell.length_b   1.000
_cell.length_c   1.000
_cell.angle_alpha   90.00
_cell.angle_beta   90.00
_cell.angle_gamma   90.00
#
_symmetry.space_group_name_H-M   'P 1'
#
loop_
_entity.id
_entity.type
_entity.pdbx_description
1 polymer ?
#
loop_
_entity_poly.entity_id
_entity_poly.type
_entity_poly.pdbx_seq_one_letter_code
_entity_poly.pdbx_strand_id
1 'polypeptide(L)'
;MPILANFRGVWRALVCTGVVCSAALAAAPSAVAKWATDEPCVSSSGTALKNQYGYSVAVVTSDCTQLAAGERWAVSVPWIMADAFDQKPPGFATDYPTPTADFRGKLKSVEYIVDGGAGSGFNRSFPADNKIWVGQLPEAPGLPAINTSNLGALNPLPVGRHVAEVYWKLSGPVCDGFSADQGTSCLPAGDLLVKRVAFDVVG
;
A
#
# COMPACT_ATOMS: atom_id res chain seq x y z
N MET A 1 -83.60 54.37 -34.69
CA MET A 1 -84.36 53.14 -34.34
C MET A 1 -83.81 52.03 -35.24
N PRO A 2 -83.54 50.77 -34.81
CA PRO A 2 -83.62 50.07 -33.51
C PRO A 2 -82.19 49.75 -32.95
N ILE A 3 -81.89 49.33 -31.70
CA ILE A 3 -82.41 48.38 -30.68
C ILE A 3 -81.77 46.97 -30.75
N LEU A 4 -81.06 46.62 -29.64
CA LEU A 4 -80.75 45.31 -29.02
C LEU A 4 -80.01 44.23 -29.83
N ALA A 5 -79.32 43.23 -29.27
CA ALA A 5 -78.57 42.97 -28.03
C ALA A 5 -78.21 41.46 -28.07
N ASN A 6 -77.07 41.09 -27.47
CA ASN A 6 -76.77 39.78 -26.86
C ASN A 6 -76.70 38.54 -27.79
N PHE A 7 -75.84 37.53 -27.61
CA PHE A 7 -75.26 36.97 -26.39
C PHE A 7 -74.05 36.04 -26.73
N ARG A 8 -73.07 36.03 -25.80
CA ARG A 8 -72.29 34.87 -25.27
C ARG A 8 -71.21 34.14 -26.10
N GLY A 9 -70.04 34.04 -25.44
CA GLY A 9 -69.00 33.01 -25.62
C GLY A 9 -67.64 33.65 -25.86
N VAL A 10 -66.89 34.06 -24.82
CA VAL A 10 -65.73 33.33 -24.24
C VAL A 10 -64.87 32.71 -25.36
N TRP A 11 -63.61 33.10 -25.55
CA TRP A 11 -62.46 32.42 -24.98
C TRP A 11 -61.22 33.34 -25.07
N ARG A 12 -60.51 33.49 -23.96
CA ARG A 12 -59.25 34.24 -23.83
C ARG A 12 -58.13 33.44 -24.50
N ALA A 13 -57.41 34.03 -25.45
CA ALA A 13 -56.12 33.55 -25.91
C ALA A 13 -55.03 34.51 -25.41
N LEU A 14 -54.26 34.06 -24.41
CA LEU A 14 -53.14 34.79 -23.83
C LEU A 14 -51.87 34.17 -24.41
N VAL A 15 -51.24 34.90 -25.34
CA VAL A 15 -49.96 34.52 -25.96
C VAL A 15 -48.84 34.98 -25.04
N CYS A 16 -48.25 34.05 -24.28
CA CYS A 16 -46.98 34.27 -23.58
C CYS A 16 -45.86 33.67 -24.42
N THR A 17 -45.16 34.51 -25.18
CA THR A 17 -43.90 34.17 -25.84
C THR A 17 -42.81 33.95 -24.79
N GLY A 18 -42.31 32.72 -24.71
CA GLY A 18 -41.28 32.30 -23.77
C GLY A 18 -39.91 32.93 -24.07
N VAL A 19 -39.31 33.53 -23.05
CA VAL A 19 -37.88 33.87 -23.02
C VAL A 19 -37.12 32.60 -22.70
N VAL A 20 -36.34 32.10 -23.67
CA VAL A 20 -35.41 30.99 -23.48
C VAL A 20 -34.18 31.52 -22.73
N CYS A 21 -34.12 31.32 -21.42
CA CYS A 21 -32.89 31.48 -20.65
C CYS A 21 -31.95 30.31 -21.00
N SER A 22 -30.91 30.58 -21.78
CA SER A 22 -29.77 29.68 -21.97
C SER A 22 -29.01 29.52 -20.65
N ALA A 23 -29.28 28.44 -19.92
CA ALA A 23 -28.46 28.03 -18.80
C ALA A 23 -27.13 27.48 -19.34
N ALA A 24 -26.06 28.27 -19.25
CA ALA A 24 -24.71 27.75 -19.39
C ALA A 24 -24.44 26.80 -18.22
N LEU A 25 -24.42 25.49 -18.48
CA LEU A 25 -23.86 24.52 -17.54
C LEU A 25 -22.35 24.78 -17.45
N ALA A 26 -21.95 25.59 -16.48
CA ALA A 26 -20.60 25.54 -15.97
C ALA A 26 -20.42 24.15 -15.33
N ALA A 27 -19.74 23.25 -16.05
CA ALA A 27 -19.24 22.02 -15.45
C ALA A 27 -18.28 22.42 -14.33
N ALA A 28 -18.78 22.39 -13.09
CA ALA A 28 -17.93 22.51 -11.93
C ALA A 28 -16.82 21.45 -12.03
N PRO A 29 -15.55 21.77 -11.74
CA PRO A 29 -14.54 20.74 -11.61
C PRO A 29 -15.06 19.73 -10.59
N SER A 30 -15.06 18.46 -10.97
CA SER A 30 -15.45 17.36 -10.09
C SER A 30 -14.65 17.53 -8.80
N ALA A 31 -15.34 17.81 -7.70
CA ALA A 31 -14.72 17.76 -6.38
C ALA A 31 -14.19 16.35 -6.22
N VAL A 32 -12.86 16.19 -6.30
CA VAL A 32 -12.20 14.95 -5.92
C VAL A 32 -12.60 14.74 -4.47
N ALA A 33 -13.34 13.65 -4.21
CA ALA A 33 -13.77 13.32 -2.88
C ALA A 33 -12.51 13.19 -2.00
N LYS A 34 -12.30 14.13 -1.08
CA LYS A 34 -11.31 13.96 -0.03
C LYS A 34 -11.74 12.74 0.77
N TRP A 35 -10.93 11.69 0.75
CA TRP A 35 -11.15 10.50 1.55
C TRP A 35 -11.33 10.91 3.02
N ALA A 36 -12.22 10.21 3.72
CA ALA A 36 -12.31 10.31 5.16
C ALA A 36 -10.90 10.13 5.74
N THR A 37 -10.58 10.85 6.82
CA THR A 37 -9.30 10.76 7.56
C THR A 37 -8.96 9.37 8.11
N ASP A 38 -9.75 8.35 7.78
CA ASP A 38 -9.53 6.97 8.12
C ASP A 38 -8.44 6.42 7.19
N GLU A 39 -7.36 5.94 7.80
CA GLU A 39 -6.21 5.37 7.11
C GLU A 39 -6.66 4.26 6.15
N PRO A 40 -6.42 4.39 4.83
CA PRO A 40 -6.94 3.43 3.86
C PRO A 40 -6.35 2.03 4.02
N CYS A 41 -5.23 1.91 4.76
CA CYS A 41 -4.51 0.67 5.01
C CYS A 41 -4.74 0.12 6.42
N VAL A 42 -5.68 -0.82 6.54
CA VAL A 42 -5.88 -1.62 7.76
C VAL A 42 -5.51 -3.09 7.53
N SER A 43 -5.02 -3.75 8.57
CA SER A 43 -4.81 -5.20 8.61
C SER A 43 -6.14 -5.96 8.53
N SER A 44 -6.06 -7.29 8.40
CA SER A 44 -7.22 -8.20 8.48
C SER A 44 -8.04 -8.03 9.77
N SER A 45 -7.43 -7.51 10.84
CA SER A 45 -8.09 -7.20 12.12
C SER A 45 -8.78 -5.84 12.17
N GLY A 46 -8.71 -5.04 11.10
CA GLY A 46 -9.15 -3.65 11.08
C GLY A 46 -8.18 -2.67 11.73
N THR A 47 -7.02 -3.13 12.22
CA THR A 47 -5.98 -2.27 12.79
C THR A 47 -5.16 -1.64 11.68
N ALA A 48 -5.09 -0.30 11.65
CA ALA A 48 -4.15 0.46 10.85
C ALA A 48 -2.73 -0.14 10.86
N LEU A 49 -2.13 -0.33 9.69
CA LEU A 49 -0.83 -1.01 9.59
C LEU A 49 0.28 -0.21 10.27
N LYS A 50 0.18 1.12 10.28
CA LYS A 50 1.11 1.99 11.03
C LYS A 50 1.08 1.69 12.53
N ASN A 51 -0.09 1.32 13.06
CA ASN A 51 -0.25 0.94 14.47
C ASN A 51 0.25 -0.49 14.72
N GLN A 52 -0.05 -1.44 13.82
CA GLN A 52 0.42 -2.82 13.95
C GLN A 52 1.96 -2.90 14.01
N TYR A 53 2.65 -2.13 13.16
CA TYR A 53 4.11 -2.12 13.11
C TYR A 53 4.76 -1.06 14.00
N GLY A 54 3.97 -0.25 14.71
CA GLY A 54 4.46 0.87 15.51
C GLY A 54 5.28 1.88 14.71
N TYR A 55 4.92 2.11 13.44
CA TYR A 55 5.72 2.87 12.48
C TYR A 55 4.89 4.01 11.89
N SER A 56 5.36 5.26 12.01
CA SER A 56 4.56 6.47 11.79
C SER A 56 4.35 6.88 10.32
N VAL A 57 4.55 5.97 9.36
CA VAL A 57 4.39 6.24 7.92
C VAL A 57 3.37 5.30 7.31
N ALA A 58 2.86 5.64 6.13
CA ALA A 58 1.96 4.76 5.41
C ALA A 58 2.67 3.45 5.00
N VAL A 59 1.99 2.33 5.16
CA VAL A 59 2.54 1.01 4.83
C VAL A 59 1.75 0.41 3.68
N VAL A 60 2.40 0.31 2.52
CA VAL A 60 1.84 -0.33 1.33
C VAL A 60 1.98 -1.84 1.46
N THR A 61 0.92 -2.58 1.16
CA THR A 61 0.91 -4.05 1.14
C THR A 61 0.28 -4.55 -0.16
N SER A 62 0.16 -5.87 -0.31
CA SER A 62 -0.55 -6.43 -1.47
C SER A 62 -2.06 -6.15 -1.39
N ASP A 63 -2.59 -5.97 -0.17
CA ASP A 63 -4.01 -5.73 0.09
C ASP A 63 -4.32 -4.25 0.35
N CYS A 64 -3.31 -3.45 0.71
CA CYS A 64 -3.40 -2.00 0.72
C CYS A 64 -2.54 -1.38 -0.37
N THR A 65 -3.20 -1.08 -1.49
CA THR A 65 -2.58 -0.55 -2.71
C THR A 65 -2.95 0.92 -2.97
N GLN A 66 -3.37 1.65 -1.95
CA GLN A 66 -3.66 3.08 -2.05
C GLN A 66 -2.82 3.86 -1.03
N LEU A 67 -2.19 4.93 -1.50
CA LEU A 67 -1.34 5.81 -0.71
C LEU A 67 -1.84 7.26 -0.87
N ALA A 68 -1.99 8.01 0.21
CA ALA A 68 -2.35 9.42 0.09
C ALA A 68 -1.15 10.26 -0.41
N ALA A 69 -1.43 11.21 -1.29
CA ALA A 69 -0.42 12.13 -1.79
C ALA A 69 0.18 12.96 -0.64
N GLY A 70 1.50 13.15 -0.68
CA GLY A 70 2.22 13.88 0.37
C GLY A 70 2.65 13.01 1.57
N GLU A 71 2.22 11.76 1.66
CA GLU A 71 2.65 10.86 2.73
C GLU A 71 3.99 10.18 2.43
N ARG A 72 4.83 10.08 3.46
CA ARG A 72 5.97 9.15 3.43
C ARG A 72 5.45 7.73 3.57
N TRP A 73 6.17 6.79 2.97
CA TRP A 73 5.68 5.42 2.88
C TRP A 73 6.80 4.39 2.87
N ALA A 74 6.44 3.15 3.15
CA ALA A 74 7.29 1.97 3.02
C ALA A 74 6.45 0.78 2.53
N VAL A 75 7.10 -0.28 2.07
CA VAL A 75 6.40 -1.52 1.68
C VAL A 75 6.59 -2.55 2.79
N SER A 76 5.48 -3.15 3.21
CA SER A 76 5.48 -4.28 4.13
C SER A 76 6.03 -5.52 3.44
N VAL A 77 7.08 -6.11 3.99
CA VAL A 77 7.60 -7.43 3.60
C VAL A 77 7.69 -8.28 4.86
N PRO A 78 6.58 -8.91 5.28
CA PRO A 78 6.59 -9.79 6.42
C PRO A 78 7.28 -11.12 6.06
N TRP A 79 7.99 -11.71 7.01
CA TRP A 79 8.43 -13.10 6.91
C TRP A 79 8.27 -13.80 8.25
N ILE A 80 7.46 -14.86 8.25
CA ILE A 80 7.15 -15.69 9.41
C ILE A 80 8.20 -16.79 9.49
N MET A 81 8.65 -17.09 10.70
CA MET A 81 9.68 -18.08 10.97
C MET A 81 9.26 -18.95 12.16
N ALA A 82 9.93 -20.08 12.33
CA ALA A 82 9.85 -20.88 13.54
C ALA A 82 10.64 -20.23 14.69
N ASP A 83 10.31 -20.61 15.92
CA ASP A 83 11.05 -20.15 17.11
C ASP A 83 12.48 -20.70 17.16
N ALA A 84 12.68 -21.87 16.58
CA ALA A 84 13.96 -22.57 16.52
C ALA A 84 14.15 -23.23 15.16
N PHE A 85 15.39 -23.62 14.87
CA PHE A 85 15.72 -24.40 13.69
C PHE A 85 15.48 -25.90 13.93
N ASP A 86 14.23 -26.27 14.19
CA ASP A 86 13.84 -27.67 14.44
C ASP A 86 14.05 -28.54 13.19
N GLN A 87 13.88 -27.93 12.01
CA GLN A 87 14.18 -28.52 10.72
C GLN A 87 15.24 -27.68 10.01
N LYS A 88 16.41 -28.27 9.72
CA LYS A 88 17.51 -27.65 8.97
C LYS A 88 17.75 -28.43 7.69
N PRO A 89 17.85 -27.76 6.54
CA PRO A 89 18.33 -28.42 5.33
C PRO A 89 19.74 -28.99 5.54
N PRO A 90 20.08 -30.11 4.88
CA PRO A 90 21.42 -30.65 4.92
C PRO A 90 22.47 -29.60 4.52
N GLY A 91 23.49 -29.44 5.35
CA GLY A 91 24.58 -28.48 5.10
C GLY A 91 24.26 -27.02 5.48
N PHE A 92 23.04 -26.70 5.91
CA PHE A 92 22.76 -25.38 6.48
C PHE A 92 23.40 -25.25 7.87
N ALA A 93 24.32 -24.29 7.99
CA ALA A 93 24.98 -23.95 9.24
C ALA A 93 24.75 -22.46 9.57
N THR A 94 24.58 -22.18 10.85
CA THR A 94 24.43 -20.83 11.38
C THR A 94 24.94 -20.77 12.82
N ASP A 95 25.58 -19.65 13.15
CA ASP A 95 26.01 -19.32 14.50
C ASP A 95 24.90 -18.67 15.34
N TYR A 96 23.73 -18.41 14.72
CA TYR A 96 22.61 -17.74 15.37
C TYR A 96 21.66 -18.75 16.01
N PRO A 97 21.10 -18.44 17.20
CA PRO A 97 20.29 -19.39 17.96
C PRO A 97 18.90 -19.63 17.36
N THR A 98 18.35 -18.68 16.61
CA THR A 98 16.99 -18.74 16.05
C THR A 98 16.95 -18.25 14.60
N PRO A 99 15.97 -18.69 13.79
CA PRO A 99 15.72 -18.15 12.45
C PRO A 99 15.66 -16.62 12.41
N THR A 100 14.94 -16.02 13.35
CA THR A 100 14.80 -14.55 13.44
C THR A 100 16.14 -13.87 13.70
N ALA A 101 16.98 -14.43 14.59
CA ALA A 101 18.31 -13.88 14.86
C ALA A 101 19.24 -14.03 13.65
N ASP A 102 19.17 -15.16 12.95
CA ASP A 102 19.94 -15.42 11.73
C ASP A 102 19.60 -14.43 10.62
N PHE A 103 18.31 -14.20 10.38
CA PHE A 103 17.84 -13.20 9.42
C PHE A 103 18.35 -11.81 9.76
N ARG A 104 18.19 -11.35 11.00
CA ARG A 104 18.62 -10.02 11.44
C ARG A 104 20.14 -9.84 11.31
N GLY A 105 20.92 -10.89 11.58
CA GLY A 105 22.38 -10.83 11.49
C GLY A 105 22.91 -10.86 10.04
N LYS A 106 22.16 -11.48 9.13
CA LYS A 106 22.56 -11.63 7.72
C LYS A 106 21.95 -10.59 6.78
N LEU A 107 20.85 -9.92 7.15
CA LEU A 107 20.33 -8.80 6.39
C LEU A 107 21.34 -7.64 6.42
N LYS A 108 21.71 -7.15 5.23
CA LYS A 108 22.63 -6.02 5.07
C LYS A 108 21.91 -4.73 4.71
N SER A 109 20.92 -4.83 3.83
CA SER A 109 20.10 -3.68 3.45
C SER A 109 18.78 -4.13 2.82
N VAL A 110 17.85 -3.18 2.74
CA VAL A 110 16.66 -3.27 1.91
C VAL A 110 16.74 -2.18 0.86
N GLU A 111 16.63 -2.58 -0.41
CA GLU A 111 16.59 -1.66 -1.54
C GLU A 111 15.19 -1.60 -2.13
N TYR A 112 14.74 -0.38 -2.38
CA TYR A 112 13.52 -0.08 -3.10
C TYR A 112 13.89 0.38 -4.51
N ILE A 113 13.26 -0.20 -5.52
CA ILE A 113 13.27 0.31 -6.90
C ILE A 113 11.83 0.71 -7.22
N VAL A 114 11.61 2.00 -7.42
CA VAL A 114 10.29 2.55 -7.73
C VAL A 114 10.25 2.97 -9.19
N ASP A 115 9.22 2.52 -9.91
CA ASP A 115 9.01 2.76 -11.34
C ASP A 115 10.25 2.44 -12.19
N GLY A 116 10.94 1.33 -11.87
CA GLY A 116 12.15 0.90 -12.56
C GLY A 116 11.96 0.81 -14.06
N GLY A 117 12.88 1.41 -14.82
CA GLY A 117 12.83 1.48 -16.28
C GLY A 117 11.97 2.63 -16.85
N ALA A 118 11.21 3.34 -16.02
CA ALA A 118 10.61 4.61 -16.41
C ALA A 118 11.61 5.77 -16.21
N GLY A 119 11.50 6.83 -17.02
CA GLY A 119 12.38 8.01 -16.90
C GLY A 119 12.28 8.76 -15.56
N SER A 120 11.24 8.47 -14.76
CA SER A 120 11.00 9.03 -13.43
C SER A 120 11.28 8.06 -12.27
N GLY A 121 11.77 6.85 -12.55
CA GLY A 121 12.06 5.86 -11.53
C GLY A 121 13.25 6.24 -10.65
N PHE A 122 13.30 5.70 -9.44
CA PHE A 122 14.43 5.90 -8.53
C PHE A 122 14.68 4.66 -7.67
N ASN A 123 15.90 4.61 -7.12
CA ASN A 123 16.30 3.58 -6.18
C ASN A 123 16.64 4.19 -4.82
N ARG A 124 16.33 3.47 -3.75
CA ARG A 124 16.70 3.87 -2.39
C ARG A 124 17.06 2.65 -1.56
N SER A 125 18.27 2.64 -1.00
CA SER A 125 18.72 1.61 -0.08
C SER A 125 18.69 2.10 1.36
N PHE A 126 18.25 1.24 2.26
CA PHE A 126 18.28 1.43 3.70
C PHE A 126 19.12 0.32 4.34
N PRO A 127 20.16 0.65 5.11
CA PRO A 127 20.96 -0.37 5.79
C PRO A 127 20.09 -1.11 6.80
N ALA A 128 20.36 -2.39 6.97
CA ALA A 128 19.79 -3.14 8.06
C ALA A 128 20.30 -2.57 9.39
N ASP A 129 19.39 -2.37 10.34
CA ASP A 129 19.72 -1.93 11.69
C ASP A 129 18.77 -2.60 12.70
N ASN A 130 18.79 -2.12 13.94
CA ASN A 130 17.95 -2.65 15.00
C ASN A 130 16.47 -2.26 14.88
N LYS A 131 16.04 -1.54 13.84
CA LYS A 131 14.66 -1.11 13.63
C LYS A 131 13.79 -2.12 12.89
N ILE A 132 14.34 -3.27 12.44
CA ILE A 132 13.52 -4.37 11.89
C ILE A 132 12.44 -4.71 12.93
N TRP A 133 11.18 -4.60 12.52
CA TRP A 133 10.07 -4.96 13.39
C TRP A 133 10.11 -6.46 13.64
N VAL A 134 9.89 -6.86 14.90
CA VAL A 134 9.78 -8.26 15.32
C VAL A 134 8.53 -8.38 16.16
N GLY A 135 7.67 -9.34 15.85
CA GLY A 135 6.43 -9.56 16.57
C GLY A 135 5.70 -10.79 16.06
N GLN A 136 4.38 -10.79 16.21
CA GLN A 136 3.50 -11.82 15.66
C GLN A 136 2.50 -11.16 14.73
N LEU A 137 2.25 -11.80 13.59
CA LEU A 137 1.24 -11.33 12.65
C LEU A 137 -0.13 -11.92 13.00
N PRO A 138 -1.24 -11.17 12.83
CA PRO A 138 -2.58 -11.69 13.10
C PRO A 138 -2.91 -13.00 12.37
N GLU A 139 -2.38 -13.19 11.16
CA GLU A 139 -2.57 -14.39 10.33
C GLU A 139 -1.76 -15.62 10.78
N ALA A 140 -0.78 -15.44 11.68
CA ALA A 140 0.09 -16.51 12.17
C ALA A 140 0.36 -16.35 13.68
N PRO A 141 -0.69 -16.46 14.52
CA PRO A 141 -0.55 -16.26 15.96
C PRO A 141 0.40 -17.30 16.57
N GLY A 142 1.23 -16.87 17.51
CA GLY A 142 2.20 -17.74 18.19
C GLY A 142 3.52 -17.91 17.44
N LEU A 143 3.63 -17.49 16.17
CA LEU A 143 4.86 -17.60 15.39
C LEU A 143 5.58 -16.25 15.28
N PRO A 144 6.92 -16.22 15.43
CA PRO A 144 7.68 -15.01 15.24
C PRO A 144 7.66 -14.58 13.77
N ALA A 145 7.54 -13.28 13.57
CA ALA A 145 7.61 -12.65 12.26
C ALA A 145 8.49 -11.41 12.32
N ILE A 146 9.11 -11.11 11.19
CA ILE A 146 9.81 -9.85 10.97
C ILE A 146 9.08 -9.01 9.94
N ASN A 147 9.33 -7.70 9.94
CA ASN A 147 9.00 -6.82 8.84
C ASN A 147 10.09 -5.76 8.64
N THR A 148 10.47 -5.53 7.40
CA THR A 148 11.53 -4.58 7.04
C THR A 148 11.02 -3.17 6.72
N SER A 149 9.71 -2.91 6.75
CA SER A 149 9.14 -1.58 6.49
C SER A 149 9.71 -0.50 7.41
N ASN A 150 10.08 -0.85 8.64
CA ASN A 150 10.55 0.08 9.67
C ASN A 150 12.02 0.51 9.50
N LEU A 151 12.78 -0.07 8.55
CA LEU A 151 14.18 0.30 8.29
C LEU A 151 14.31 1.72 7.71
N GLY A 152 13.29 2.18 6.99
CA GLY A 152 13.28 3.50 6.40
C GLY A 152 12.01 3.78 5.62
N ALA A 153 11.78 5.05 5.33
CA ALA A 153 10.61 5.50 4.59
C ALA A 153 11.04 6.31 3.37
N LEU A 154 10.38 6.05 2.25
CA LEU A 154 10.51 6.77 1.01
C LEU A 154 9.83 8.14 1.09
N ASN A 155 10.24 9.02 0.20
CA ASN A 155 9.62 10.34 0.06
C ASN A 155 8.25 10.20 -0.61
N PRO A 156 7.35 11.18 -0.40
CA PRO A 156 6.07 11.21 -1.09
C PRO A 156 6.22 11.16 -2.60
N LEU A 157 5.25 10.50 -3.24
CA LEU A 157 5.16 10.37 -4.69
C LEU A 157 4.11 11.33 -5.28
N PRO A 158 4.22 11.68 -6.57
CA PRO A 158 3.13 12.33 -7.30
C PRO A 158 1.87 11.45 -7.33
N VAL A 159 0.70 12.07 -7.55
CA VAL A 159 -0.55 11.33 -7.81
C VAL A 159 -0.41 10.52 -9.09
N GLY A 160 -0.82 9.24 -9.04
CA GLY A 160 -0.72 8.33 -10.17
C GLY A 160 -0.47 6.89 -9.75
N ARG A 161 -0.32 6.02 -10.74
CA ARG A 161 -0.01 4.60 -10.55
C ARG A 161 1.49 4.38 -10.50
N HIS A 162 1.94 3.62 -9.51
CA HIS A 162 3.34 3.31 -9.26
C HIS A 162 3.57 1.82 -9.07
N VAL A 163 4.81 1.39 -9.29
CA VAL A 163 5.27 0.04 -8.97
C VAL A 163 6.51 0.14 -8.10
N ALA A 164 6.51 -0.54 -6.95
CA ALA A 164 7.68 -0.70 -6.12
C ALA A 164 8.13 -2.16 -6.12
N GLU A 165 9.43 -2.35 -6.36
CA GLU A 165 10.14 -3.60 -6.12
C GLU A 165 11.00 -3.46 -4.87
N VAL A 166 10.95 -4.45 -4.00
CA VAL A 166 11.69 -4.50 -2.74
C VAL A 166 12.67 -5.66 -2.81
N TYR A 167 13.94 -5.33 -2.59
CA TYR A 167 15.03 -6.28 -2.58
C TYR A 167 15.61 -6.41 -1.18
N TRP A 168 15.84 -7.63 -0.72
CA TRP A 168 16.67 -7.91 0.45
C TRP A 168 18.07 -8.26 0.00
N LYS A 169 19.06 -7.61 0.62
CA LYS A 169 20.48 -7.97 0.45
C LYS A 169 20.94 -8.79 1.64
N LEU A 170 21.20 -10.07 1.42
CA LEU A 170 21.62 -11.02 2.45
C LEU A 170 23.10 -11.39 2.29
N SER A 171 23.88 -11.39 3.36
CA SER A 171 25.30 -11.82 3.30
C SER A 171 25.49 -13.34 3.29
N GLY A 172 24.43 -14.10 3.51
CA GLY A 172 24.44 -15.55 3.54
C GLY A 172 23.01 -16.08 3.45
N PRO A 173 22.82 -17.38 3.17
CA PRO A 173 21.49 -17.97 3.17
C PRO A 173 20.86 -17.89 4.56
N VAL A 174 19.54 -17.71 4.60
CA VAL A 174 18.71 -17.67 5.81
C VAL A 174 17.55 -18.66 5.62
N CYS A 175 17.14 -19.34 6.69
CA CYS A 175 16.04 -20.30 6.64
C CYS A 175 14.99 -19.99 7.70
N ASP A 176 13.72 -20.26 7.41
CA ASP A 176 12.61 -19.99 8.33
C ASP A 176 12.48 -21.02 9.46
N GLY A 177 13.09 -22.21 9.32
CA GLY A 177 13.08 -23.26 10.33
C GLY A 177 11.86 -24.20 10.31
N PHE A 178 10.92 -24.02 9.37
CA PHE A 178 9.73 -24.88 9.27
C PHE A 178 9.97 -26.22 8.54
N SER A 179 10.99 -26.30 7.68
CA SER A 179 11.24 -27.49 6.85
C SER A 179 12.73 -27.67 6.55
N ALA A 180 13.13 -28.92 6.30
CA ALA A 180 14.47 -29.27 5.81
C ALA A 180 14.59 -29.10 4.28
N ASP A 181 13.51 -28.76 3.59
CA ASP A 181 13.55 -28.45 2.17
C ASP A 181 14.08 -27.04 1.92
N GLN A 182 15.26 -26.95 1.32
CA GLN A 182 15.91 -25.68 1.01
C GLN A 182 15.10 -24.81 0.06
N GLY A 183 14.38 -25.41 -0.91
CA GLY A 183 13.63 -24.65 -1.92
C GLY A 183 12.43 -23.91 -1.34
N THR A 184 11.88 -24.40 -0.24
CA THR A 184 10.68 -23.83 0.41
C THR A 184 11.03 -23.01 1.64
N SER A 185 12.00 -23.44 2.45
CA SER A 185 12.29 -22.85 3.76
C SER A 185 13.40 -21.80 3.75
N CYS A 186 14.20 -21.72 2.67
CA CYS A 186 15.41 -20.89 2.67
C CYS A 186 15.47 -19.88 1.55
N LEU A 187 15.97 -18.69 1.90
CA LEU A 187 16.35 -17.64 0.97
C LEU A 187 17.87 -17.70 0.73
N PRO A 188 18.33 -17.61 -0.52
CA PRO A 188 19.76 -17.64 -0.81
C PRO A 188 20.46 -16.33 -0.39
N ALA A 189 21.79 -16.32 -0.45
CA ALA A 189 22.55 -15.08 -0.28
C ALA A 189 22.41 -14.16 -1.51
N GLY A 190 22.75 -12.88 -1.34
CA GLY A 190 22.77 -11.89 -2.42
C GLY A 190 21.54 -10.99 -2.41
N ASP A 191 21.25 -10.41 -3.59
CA ASP A 191 20.14 -9.48 -3.79
C ASP A 191 18.91 -10.27 -4.26
N LEU A 192 17.84 -10.24 -3.45
CA LEU A 192 16.62 -11.00 -3.71
C LEU A 192 15.42 -10.09 -3.85
N LEU A 193 14.72 -10.18 -4.99
CA LEU A 193 13.40 -9.59 -5.13
C LEU A 193 12.42 -10.35 -4.24
N VAL A 194 12.03 -9.74 -3.12
CA VAL A 194 11.13 -10.34 -2.13
C VAL A 194 9.70 -9.84 -2.27
N LYS A 195 9.51 -8.69 -2.93
CA LYS A 195 8.18 -8.17 -3.21
C LYS A 195 8.17 -7.25 -4.42
N ARG A 196 7.10 -7.36 -5.22
CA ARG A 196 6.71 -6.36 -6.20
C ARG A 196 5.26 -5.98 -5.93
N VAL A 197 4.98 -4.69 -5.79
CA VAL A 197 3.63 -4.18 -5.53
C VAL A 197 3.33 -3.02 -6.45
N ALA A 198 2.15 -3.07 -7.08
CA ALA A 198 1.58 -1.93 -7.78
C ALA A 198 0.58 -1.24 -6.85
N PHE A 199 0.60 0.09 -6.82
CA PHE A 199 -0.27 0.89 -5.96
C PHE A 199 -0.56 2.24 -6.60
N ASP A 200 -1.63 2.89 -6.14
CA ASP A 200 -2.08 4.18 -6.65
C ASP A 200 -1.91 5.24 -5.56
N VAL A 201 -1.30 6.36 -5.92
CA VAL A 201 -1.22 7.56 -5.08
C VAL A 201 -2.42 8.43 -5.39
N VAL A 202 -3.25 8.71 -4.39
CA VAL A 202 -4.53 9.43 -4.50
C VAL A 202 -4.52 10.74 -3.72
N GLY A 203 -5.30 11.73 -4.16
CA GLY A 203 -5.40 13.07 -3.55
C GLY A 203 -6.80 13.42 -3.07
#